data_AF-A0A2A9NGJ1-F1
#
_entry.id   AF-A0A2A9NGJ1-F1
#
_cell.length_a   1.000
_cell.length_b   1.000
_cell.length_c   1.000
_cell.angle_alpha   90.00
_cell.angle_beta   90.00
_cell.angle_gamma   90.00
#
_symmetry.space_group_name_H-M   'P 1'
#
loop_
_entity.id
_entity.type
_entity.pdbx_description
1 polymer ?
#
loop_
_entity_poly.entity_id
_entity_poly.type
_entity_poly.pdbx_seq_one_letter_code
_entity_poly.pdbx_strand_id
1 'polypeptide(L)'
;MIDGNQDLAMFFLDAFVNILITAGVKDGRERICEEIESRFSSEIENIVKKSQELNKAIGEDVTSCELEILYMEPDHVFDESIMEDTFQDQTKDTTQEPEGVLCTTDLGLIRHEKTTGGDGWQNTILIKPKIVLQSKLDAIIASDDEN
;
A
#
# COMPACT_ATOMS: atom_id res chain seq x y z
N MET A 1 -15.64 -27.63 3.80
CA MET A 1 -14.25 -27.16 3.73
C MET A 1 -14.39 -25.66 3.58
N ILE A 2 -14.18 -24.92 4.66
CA ILE A 2 -14.33 -23.46 4.67
C ILE A 2 -13.08 -22.91 3.97
N ASP A 3 -13.29 -22.02 3.01
CA ASP A 3 -12.22 -21.49 2.17
C ASP A 3 -11.40 -20.50 3.02
N GLY A 4 -10.13 -20.79 3.30
CA GLY A 4 -9.31 -20.01 4.24
C GLY A 4 -9.13 -18.53 3.82
N ASN A 5 -9.40 -18.22 2.55
CA ASN A 5 -9.39 -16.87 2.02
C ASN A 5 -10.59 -16.06 2.49
N GLN A 6 -11.76 -16.70 2.59
CA GLN A 6 -13.00 -16.06 3.01
C GLN A 6 -12.94 -15.71 4.51
N ASP A 7 -12.33 -16.58 5.32
CA ASP A 7 -12.13 -16.32 6.75
C ASP A 7 -11.20 -15.12 7.00
N LEU A 8 -10.12 -15.00 6.22
CA LEU A 8 -9.18 -13.88 6.36
C LEU A 8 -9.76 -12.56 5.84
N ALA A 9 -10.54 -12.59 4.74
CA ALA A 9 -11.25 -11.42 4.25
C ALA A 9 -12.27 -10.89 5.29
N MET A 10 -13.01 -11.80 5.92
CA MET A 10 -13.94 -11.45 7.01
C MET A 10 -13.22 -10.85 8.23
N PHE A 11 -12.03 -11.33 8.56
CA PHE A 11 -11.21 -10.73 9.61
C PHE A 11 -10.85 -9.26 9.32
N PHE A 12 -10.45 -8.94 8.08
CA PHE A 12 -10.17 -7.57 7.67
C PHE A 12 -11.42 -6.68 7.67
N LEU A 13 -12.57 -7.21 7.22
CA LEU A 13 -13.85 -6.51 7.29
C LEU A 13 -14.18 -6.10 8.74
N ASP A 14 -14.07 -7.04 9.69
CA ASP A 14 -14.34 -6.76 11.10
C ASP A 14 -13.40 -5.66 11.65
N ALA A 15 -12.12 -5.72 11.27
CA ALA A 15 -11.14 -4.71 11.65
C ALA A 15 -11.51 -3.31 11.11
N PHE A 16 -11.96 -3.20 9.86
CA PHE A 16 -12.40 -1.92 9.29
C PHE A 16 -13.64 -1.37 10.01
N VAL A 17 -14.61 -2.23 10.33
CA VAL A 17 -15.79 -1.84 11.12
C VAL A 17 -15.35 -1.27 12.48
N ASN A 18 -14.40 -1.93 13.15
CA ASN A 18 -13.88 -1.47 14.45
C ASN A 18 -13.19 -0.10 14.34
N ILE A 19 -12.42 0.14 13.28
CA ILE A 19 -11.77 1.43 13.02
C ILE A 19 -12.81 2.53 12.81
N LEU A 20 -13.84 2.30 11.99
CA LEU A 20 -14.88 3.30 11.71
C LEU A 20 -15.70 3.66 12.95
N ILE A 21 -16.08 2.67 13.76
CA ILE A 21 -16.78 2.91 15.04
C ILE A 21 -15.90 3.75 15.96
N THR A 22 -14.60 3.42 16.04
CA THR A 22 -13.64 4.17 16.87
C THR A 22 -13.42 5.59 16.36
N ALA A 23 -13.47 5.81 15.05
CA ALA A 23 -13.38 7.12 14.41
C ALA A 23 -14.65 7.98 14.61
N GLY A 24 -15.71 7.43 15.21
CA GLY A 24 -16.92 8.17 15.60
C GLY A 24 -18.10 8.03 14.64
N VAL A 25 -18.08 7.05 13.72
CA VAL A 25 -19.26 6.70 12.92
C VAL A 25 -20.37 6.21 13.86
N LYS A 26 -21.54 6.83 13.79
CA LYS A 26 -22.64 6.65 14.77
C LYS A 26 -23.69 5.62 14.38
N ASP A 27 -23.54 4.98 13.22
CA ASP A 27 -24.43 3.90 12.79
C ASP A 27 -24.23 2.63 13.64
N GLY A 28 -25.23 1.75 13.62
CA GLY A 28 -25.12 0.44 14.26
C GLY A 28 -24.04 -0.42 13.59
N ARG A 29 -23.34 -1.24 14.38
CA ARG A 29 -22.26 -2.12 13.88
C ARG A 29 -22.71 -2.96 12.69
N GLU A 30 -23.88 -3.56 12.79
CA GLU A 30 -24.44 -4.43 11.74
C GLU A 30 -24.60 -3.67 10.44
N ARG A 31 -25.12 -2.44 10.49
CA ARG A 31 -25.31 -1.59 9.31
C ARG A 31 -23.98 -1.18 8.68
N ILE A 32 -22.98 -0.85 9.50
CA ILE A 32 -21.63 -0.53 9.01
C ILE A 32 -21.02 -1.76 8.34
N CYS A 33 -21.17 -2.93 8.95
CA CYS A 33 -20.68 -4.19 8.40
C CYS A 33 -21.32 -4.49 7.03
N GLU A 34 -22.65 -4.41 6.93
CA GLU A 34 -23.39 -4.62 5.67
C GLU A 34 -22.95 -3.65 4.56
N GLU A 35 -22.74 -2.37 4.89
CA GLU A 35 -22.27 -1.37 3.92
C GLU A 35 -20.83 -1.63 3.46
N ILE A 36 -19.91 -2.00 4.36
CA ILE A 36 -18.53 -2.32 3.96
C ILE A 36 -18.50 -3.61 3.14
N GLU A 37 -19.20 -4.67 3.60
CA GLU A 37 -19.23 -5.95 2.92
C GLU A 37 -19.82 -5.82 1.51
N SER A 38 -20.94 -5.10 1.36
CA SER A 38 -21.57 -4.89 0.05
C SER A 38 -20.72 -4.08 -0.92
N ARG A 39 -19.86 -3.18 -0.42
CA ARG A 39 -19.04 -2.30 -1.26
C ARG A 39 -17.63 -2.81 -1.52
N PHE A 40 -17.03 -3.55 -0.59
CA PHE A 40 -15.59 -3.82 -0.58
C PHE A 40 -15.23 -5.29 -0.40
N SER A 41 -16.20 -6.21 -0.24
CA SER A 41 -15.92 -7.64 -0.08
C SER A 41 -15.03 -8.18 -1.20
N SER A 42 -15.36 -7.85 -2.44
CA SER A 42 -14.63 -8.35 -3.61
C SER A 42 -13.19 -7.85 -3.67
N GLU A 43 -12.97 -6.60 -3.28
CA GLU A 43 -11.68 -5.92 -3.26
C GLU A 43 -10.80 -6.51 -2.15
N ILE A 44 -11.36 -6.73 -0.97
CA ILE A 44 -10.65 -7.33 0.17
C ILE A 44 -10.28 -8.78 -0.14
N GLU A 45 -11.19 -9.56 -0.71
CA GLU A 45 -10.91 -10.93 -1.16
C GLU A 45 -9.78 -10.94 -2.20
N ASN A 46 -9.80 -10.01 -3.16
CA ASN A 46 -8.75 -9.87 -4.16
C ASN A 46 -7.40 -9.50 -3.53
N ILE A 47 -7.36 -8.60 -2.55
CA ILE A 47 -6.14 -8.25 -1.82
C ILE A 47 -5.58 -9.46 -1.08
N VAL A 48 -6.41 -10.19 -0.32
CA VAL A 48 -6.01 -11.40 0.41
C VAL A 48 -5.43 -12.43 -0.55
N LYS A 49 -6.13 -12.71 -1.65
CA LYS A 49 -5.68 -13.67 -2.66
C LYS A 49 -4.34 -13.27 -3.27
N LYS A 50 -4.20 -12.02 -3.71
CA LYS A 50 -2.94 -11.52 -4.30
C LYS A 50 -1.79 -11.54 -3.31
N SER A 51 -2.06 -11.26 -2.03
CA SER A 51 -1.05 -11.29 -0.97
C SER A 51 -0.52 -12.70 -0.73
N GLN A 52 -1.38 -13.71 -0.79
CA GLN A 52 -0.96 -15.12 -0.72
C GLN A 52 -0.16 -15.56 -1.95
N GLU A 53 -0.62 -15.19 -3.15
CA GLU A 53 0.11 -15.46 -4.39
C GLU A 53 1.51 -14.83 -4.36
N LEU A 54 1.62 -13.60 -3.86
CA LEU A 54 2.89 -12.88 -3.69
C LEU A 54 3.80 -13.55 -2.65
N ASN A 55 3.26 -13.89 -1.46
CA ASN A 55 4.02 -14.57 -0.42
C ASN A 55 4.56 -15.93 -0.89
N LYS A 56 3.75 -16.65 -1.69
CA LYS A 56 4.18 -17.91 -2.29
C LYS A 56 5.31 -17.69 -3.30
N ALA A 57 5.16 -16.72 -4.21
CA ALA A 57 6.17 -16.41 -5.22
C ALA A 57 7.50 -15.96 -4.61
N ILE A 58 7.46 -15.19 -3.52
CA ILE A 58 8.65 -14.72 -2.80
C ILE A 58 9.30 -15.86 -2.00
N GLY A 59 8.51 -16.67 -1.29
CA GLY A 59 9.02 -17.65 -0.32
C GLY A 59 9.38 -19.04 -0.87
N GLU A 60 8.75 -19.49 -1.95
CA GLU A 60 8.93 -20.88 -2.45
C GLU A 60 9.85 -20.97 -3.68
N ASP A 61 9.90 -19.93 -4.52
CA ASP A 61 10.61 -19.97 -5.82
C ASP A 61 11.99 -19.28 -5.81
N VAL A 62 12.39 -18.64 -4.71
CA VAL A 62 13.65 -17.88 -4.62
C VAL A 62 14.61 -18.52 -3.61
N THR A 63 15.62 -19.22 -4.12
CA THR A 63 16.57 -20.00 -3.29
C THR A 63 17.93 -19.34 -3.09
N SER A 64 18.22 -18.21 -3.74
CA SER A 64 19.55 -17.59 -3.77
C SER A 64 19.61 -16.10 -3.40
N CYS A 65 18.47 -15.44 -3.24
CA CYS A 65 18.36 -14.06 -2.80
C CYS A 65 17.10 -13.89 -1.92
N GLU A 66 17.05 -12.84 -1.11
CA GLU A 66 15.87 -12.52 -0.31
C GLU A 66 15.09 -11.43 -1.05
N LEU A 67 13.82 -11.68 -1.36
CA LEU A 67 12.92 -10.66 -1.90
C LEU A 67 12.05 -10.11 -0.77
N GLU A 68 11.92 -8.79 -0.72
CA GLU A 68 11.07 -8.09 0.24
C GLU A 68 10.17 -7.09 -0.48
N ILE A 69 8.95 -6.93 0.05
CA ILE A 69 7.98 -5.95 -0.42
C ILE A 69 8.45 -4.56 0.03
N LEU A 70 8.56 -3.62 -0.89
CA LEU A 70 8.89 -2.22 -0.59
C LEU A 70 7.61 -1.39 -0.50
N TYR A 71 7.29 -0.93 0.70
CA TYR A 71 6.15 -0.06 1.00
C TYR A 71 6.66 1.28 1.54
N MET A 72 6.03 2.38 1.10
CA MET A 72 6.32 3.72 1.62
C MET A 72 5.21 4.16 2.55
N GLU A 73 5.61 4.43 3.80
CA GLU A 73 4.72 4.95 4.83
C GLU A 73 4.24 6.36 4.47
N PRO A 74 3.02 6.74 4.88
CA PRO A 74 2.58 8.12 4.85
C PRO A 74 3.62 9.04 5.54
N ASP A 75 3.69 10.29 5.10
CA ASP A 75 4.63 11.32 5.55
C ASP A 75 6.11 11.06 5.21
N HIS A 76 6.48 9.90 4.65
CA HIS A 76 7.84 9.67 4.17
C HIS A 76 8.18 10.68 3.06
N VAL A 77 9.37 11.30 3.13
CA VAL A 77 9.78 12.30 2.14
C VAL A 77 9.99 11.63 0.78
N PHE A 78 9.34 12.16 -0.25
CA PHE A 78 9.45 11.61 -1.60
C PHE A 78 10.90 11.61 -2.09
N ASP A 79 11.34 10.44 -2.56
CA ASP A 79 12.64 10.24 -3.18
C ASP A 79 12.45 9.49 -4.51
N GLU A 80 12.61 10.21 -5.62
CA GLU A 80 12.47 9.68 -6.98
C GLU A 80 13.46 8.56 -7.29
N SER A 81 14.56 8.43 -6.54
CA SER A 81 15.54 7.35 -6.74
C SER A 81 14.97 5.99 -6.34
N ILE A 82 14.04 5.97 -5.39
CA ILE A 82 13.44 4.75 -4.84
C ILE A 82 11.91 4.67 -5.00
N MET A 83 11.23 5.74 -5.42
CA MET A 83 9.77 5.82 -5.59
C MET A 83 9.36 6.33 -6.99
N GLU A 84 8.10 6.12 -7.36
CA GLU A 84 7.45 6.71 -8.54
C GLU A 84 6.17 7.44 -8.12
N ASP A 85 6.02 8.73 -8.47
CA ASP A 85 4.77 9.47 -8.28
C ASP A 85 3.72 8.99 -9.30
N THR A 86 2.59 8.47 -8.83
CA THR A 86 1.48 7.97 -9.65
C THR A 86 0.94 9.04 -10.60
N PHE A 87 1.02 10.31 -10.22
CA PHE A 87 0.45 11.43 -10.97
C PHE A 87 1.51 12.31 -11.61
N GLN A 88 2.67 11.73 -11.96
CA GLN A 88 3.85 12.41 -12.47
C GLN A 88 3.51 13.52 -13.49
N ASP A 89 3.33 14.75 -13.01
CA ASP A 89 3.22 15.92 -13.86
C ASP A 89 4.63 16.28 -14.28
N GLN A 90 4.90 16.26 -15.59
CA GLN A 90 6.23 16.52 -16.19
C GLN A 90 6.74 17.98 -15.96
N THR A 91 6.10 18.73 -15.07
CA THR A 91 6.30 20.16 -14.83
C THR A 91 6.66 20.48 -13.38
N LYS A 92 7.34 19.57 -12.65
CA LYS A 92 7.90 19.94 -11.34
C LYS A 92 9.26 20.64 -11.53
N ASP A 93 9.23 21.97 -11.40
CA ASP A 93 10.39 22.81 -11.17
C ASP A 93 11.17 22.28 -9.96
N THR A 94 12.49 22.21 -10.08
CA THR A 94 13.43 21.53 -9.16
C THR A 94 13.61 22.23 -7.80
N THR A 95 12.68 23.12 -7.43
CA THR A 95 12.76 24.01 -6.26
C THR A 95 11.59 23.85 -5.28
N GLN A 96 10.81 22.78 -5.38
CA GLN A 96 9.74 22.51 -4.41
C GLN A 96 10.29 21.93 -3.09
N GLU A 97 9.65 22.30 -1.98
CA GLU A 97 9.93 21.78 -0.64
C GLU A 97 9.80 20.24 -0.60
N PRO A 98 10.49 19.56 0.33
CA PRO A 98 10.35 18.11 0.47
C PRO A 98 8.88 17.74 0.68
N GLU A 99 8.32 17.02 -0.29
CA GLU A 99 6.92 16.63 -0.30
C GLU A 99 6.74 15.25 0.34
N GLY A 100 5.76 15.12 1.23
CA GLY A 100 5.44 13.86 1.89
C GLY A 100 4.61 12.92 1.01
N VAL A 101 4.83 11.61 1.17
CA VAL A 101 3.95 10.57 0.65
C VAL A 101 2.61 10.62 1.38
N LEU A 102 1.51 10.62 0.63
CA LEU A 102 0.17 10.40 1.17
C LEU A 102 -0.08 8.91 1.38
N CYS A 103 0.12 8.10 0.35
CA CYS A 103 -0.03 6.66 0.40
C CYS A 103 0.73 5.95 -0.72
N THR A 104 1.02 4.66 -0.52
CA THR A 104 1.50 3.76 -1.57
C THR A 104 0.30 3.13 -2.28
N THR A 105 0.22 3.29 -3.61
CA THR A 105 -0.84 2.68 -4.45
C THR A 105 -0.42 1.35 -5.04
N ASP A 106 0.86 1.21 -5.40
CA ASP A 106 1.43 -0.03 -5.91
C ASP A 106 2.68 -0.37 -5.09
N LEU A 107 2.74 -1.60 -4.61
CA LEU A 107 3.88 -2.08 -3.84
C LEU A 107 5.12 -2.20 -4.72
N GLY A 108 6.26 -1.81 -4.17
CA GLY A 108 7.56 -2.07 -4.77
C GLY A 108 8.11 -3.43 -4.39
N LEU A 109 9.27 -3.77 -4.97
CA LEU A 109 9.97 -5.01 -4.71
C LEU A 109 11.47 -4.73 -4.62
N ILE A 110 12.10 -5.19 -3.55
CA ILE A 110 13.54 -5.10 -3.34
C ILE A 110 14.15 -6.50 -3.23
N ARG A 111 15.37 -6.63 -3.71
CA ARG A 111 16.17 -7.85 -3.64
C ARG A 111 17.40 -7.60 -2.79
N HIS A 112 17.58 -8.44 -1.77
CA HIS A 112 18.75 -8.48 -0.92
C HIS A 112 19.65 -9.65 -1.34
N GLU A 113 20.90 -9.35 -1.68
CA GLU A 113 21.91 -10.32 -2.07
C GLU A 113 23.14 -10.18 -1.17
N LYS A 114 23.68 -11.30 -0.70
CA LYS A 114 24.95 -11.27 0.03
C LYS A 114 26.08 -11.00 -0.95
N THR A 115 26.89 -9.98 -0.67
CA THR A 115 28.02 -9.62 -1.54
C THR A 115 29.06 -10.74 -1.57
N THR A 116 29.51 -11.13 -2.77
CA THR A 116 30.55 -12.14 -2.94
C THR A 116 31.91 -11.57 -2.50
N GLY A 117 32.38 -12.00 -1.33
CA GLY A 117 33.70 -11.62 -0.80
C GLY A 117 33.72 -10.61 0.34
N GLY A 118 32.55 -10.25 0.91
CA GLY A 118 32.42 -9.41 2.10
C GLY A 118 31.27 -9.83 3.00
N ASP A 119 31.10 -9.16 4.15
CA ASP A 119 29.98 -9.36 5.09
C ASP A 119 28.82 -8.38 4.83
N GLY A 120 28.75 -7.81 3.62
CA GLY A 120 27.75 -6.81 3.25
C GLY A 120 26.56 -7.40 2.51
N TRP A 121 25.39 -6.81 2.71
CA TRP A 121 24.20 -7.04 1.88
C TRP A 121 24.10 -5.95 0.82
N GLN A 122 23.78 -6.35 -0.41
CA GLN A 122 23.48 -5.45 -1.52
C GLN A 122 21.97 -5.45 -1.74
N ASN A 123 21.38 -4.25 -1.71
CA ASN A 123 19.96 -4.05 -1.92
C ASN A 123 19.74 -3.50 -3.33
N THR A 124 18.93 -4.18 -4.13
CA THR A 124 18.58 -3.76 -5.48
C THR A 124 17.06 -3.60 -5.57
N ILE A 125 16.60 -2.38 -5.84
CA ILE A 125 15.18 -2.14 -6.11
C ILE A 125 14.88 -2.71 -7.49
N LEU A 126 14.00 -3.72 -7.52
CA LEU A 126 13.54 -4.36 -8.76
C LEU A 126 12.35 -3.62 -9.35
N ILE A 127 11.45 -3.16 -8.47
CA ILE A 127 10.23 -2.40 -8.81
C ILE A 127 10.10 -1.28 -7.79
N LYS A 128 9.97 -0.04 -8.26
CA LYS A 128 9.69 1.10 -7.37
C LYS A 128 8.22 1.06 -6.94
N PRO A 129 7.90 1.32 -5.66
CA PRO A 129 6.53 1.56 -5.26
C PRO A 129 6.01 2.81 -5.98
N LYS A 130 4.73 2.74 -6.37
CA LYS A 130 4.01 3.92 -6.83
C LYS A 130 3.32 4.56 -5.65
N ILE A 131 3.46 5.88 -5.55
CA ILE A 131 2.96 6.66 -4.43
C ILE A 131 2.09 7.79 -4.91
N VAL A 132 1.21 8.25 -4.03
CA VAL A 132 0.51 9.53 -4.16
C VAL A 132 1.14 10.49 -3.17
N LEU A 133 1.35 11.73 -3.58
CA LEU A 133 1.92 12.77 -2.73
C LEU A 133 0.83 13.59 -2.03
N GLN A 134 1.17 14.21 -0.90
CA GLN A 134 0.23 14.99 -0.08
C GLN A 134 -0.40 16.17 -0.83
N SER A 135 0.32 16.84 -1.73
CA SER A 135 -0.26 17.97 -2.48
C SER A 135 -1.49 17.59 -3.30
N LYS A 136 -1.62 16.31 -3.69
CA LYS A 136 -2.79 15.83 -4.44
C LYS A 136 -4.03 15.79 -3.55
N LEU A 137 -3.88 15.52 -2.24
CA LEU A 137 -5.00 15.64 -1.30
C LEU A 137 -5.39 17.10 -1.08
N ASP A 138 -4.41 17.98 -0.90
CA ASP A 138 -4.66 19.42 -0.73
C ASP A 138 -5.41 20.02 -1.93
N ALA A 139 -5.06 19.59 -3.15
CA ALA A 139 -5.75 20.00 -4.36
C ALA A 139 -7.21 19.53 -4.41
N ILE A 140 -7.51 18.32 -3.94
CA ILE A 140 -8.88 17.79 -3.87
C ILE A 140 -9.69 18.60 -2.85
N ILE A 141 -9.14 18.82 -1.66
CA ILE A 141 -9.81 19.59 -0.59
C ILE A 141 -10.07 21.03 -1.05
N ALA A 142 -9.10 21.67 -1.69
CA ALA A 142 -9.26 23.03 -2.20
C ALA A 142 -10.32 23.15 -3.31
N SER A 143 -10.59 22.06 -4.06
CA SER A 143 -11.62 22.06 -5.10
C SER A 143 -13.05 21.90 -4.57
N ASP A 144 -13.22 21.38 -3.34
CA ASP A 144 -14.53 21.21 -2.71
C ASP A 144 -15.05 22.49 -2.02
N ASP A 145 -14.18 23.44 -1.69
CA ASP A 145 -14.55 24.73 -1.08
C ASP A 145 -15.14 25.76 -2.08
N GLU A 146 -15.10 25.48 -3.40
CA GLU A 146 -15.63 26.35 -4.45
C GLU A 146 -17.07 26.00 -4.94
N ASN A 147 -17.78 25.08 -4.27
CA ASN A 147 -19.12 24.61 -4.69
C ASN A 147 -20.14 24.56 -3.53
#